data_AF-A0A2E7W1S4-F1
#
_entry.id   AF-A0A2E7W1S4-F1
#
_cell.length_a   1.000
_cell.length_b   1.000
_cell.length_c   1.000
_cell.angle_alpha   90.00
_cell.angle_beta   90.00
_cell.angle_gamma   90.00
#
_symmetry.space_group_name_H-M   'P 1'
#
loop_
_entity.id
_entity.type
_entity.pdbx_description
1 polymer ?
#
loop_
_entity_poly.entity_id
_entity_poly.type
_entity_poly.pdbx_seq_one_letter_code
_entity_poly.pdbx_strand_id
1 'polypeptide(L)' 'MSTTIAHSQYPNPKYAWYVTTLLLLAYILSFIDRQIMGLLIEPIKEDLNLTDGQIGLLLGPAFAIFYVTLGVPIG' A
#
# COMPACT_ATOMS: atom_id res chain seq x y z
N MET A 1 2.32 45.75 10.86
CA MET A 1 3.01 44.50 10.44
C MET A 1 1.95 43.62 9.78
N SER A 2 1.84 43.67 8.45
CA SER A 2 0.78 42.97 7.70
C SER A 2 1.32 41.64 7.22
N THR A 3 0.73 40.55 7.72
CA THR A 3 1.05 39.18 7.35
C THR A 3 0.50 38.90 5.95
N THR A 4 1.35 38.84 4.93
CA THR A 4 0.97 38.42 3.58
C THR A 4 0.59 36.95 3.60
N ILE A 5 -0.72 36.67 3.61
CA ILE A 5 -1.29 35.34 3.39
C ILE A 5 -0.99 34.93 1.95
N ALA A 6 -0.09 33.95 1.78
CA ALA A 6 0.19 33.34 0.50
C ALA A 6 -1.08 32.63 0.01
N HIS A 7 -1.78 33.22 -0.97
CA HIS A 7 -2.84 32.51 -1.69
C HIS A 7 -2.19 31.39 -2.50
N SER A 8 -2.30 30.15 -2.02
CA SER A 8 -1.98 28.98 -2.82
C SER A 8 -2.92 28.97 -4.03
N GLN A 9 -2.35 29.29 -5.20
CA GLN A 9 -3.09 29.27 -6.44
C GLN A 9 -3.59 27.84 -6.67
N TYR A 10 -4.90 27.64 -6.53
CA TYR A 10 -5.53 26.32 -6.62
C TYR A 10 -5.16 25.71 -7.97
N PRO A 11 -4.60 24.48 -8.01
CA PRO A 11 -4.26 23.86 -9.28
C PRO A 11 -5.50 23.67 -10.13
N ASN A 12 -5.32 23.65 -11.45
CA ASN A 12 -6.40 23.49 -12.42
C ASN A 12 -7.33 22.34 -11.99
N PRO A 13 -8.67 22.54 -11.92
CA PRO A 13 -9.62 21.53 -11.46
C PRO A 13 -9.45 20.18 -12.16
N LYS A 14 -9.07 20.17 -13.44
CA LYS A 14 -8.79 18.94 -14.20
C LYS A 14 -7.59 18.17 -13.66
N TYR A 15 -6.53 18.88 -13.26
CA TYR A 15 -5.35 18.29 -12.65
C TYR A 15 -5.66 17.75 -11.25
N ALA A 16 -6.46 18.47 -10.46
CA ALA A 16 -6.91 18.01 -9.15
C ALA A 16 -7.67 16.68 -9.26
N TRP A 17 -8.67 16.61 -10.15
CA TRP A 17 -9.43 15.37 -10.38
C TRP A 17 -8.57 14.22 -10.92
N TYR A 18 -7.61 14.50 -11.80
CA TYR A 18 -6.65 13.50 -12.27
C TYR A 18 -5.85 12.90 -11.10
N VAL A 19 -5.27 13.75 -10.24
CA VAL A 19 -4.50 13.30 -9.07
C VAL A 19 -5.39 12.54 -8.09
N THR A 20 -6.62 12.99 -7.85
CA THR A 20 -7.57 12.27 -6.99
C THR A 20 -7.89 10.88 -7.53
N THR A 21 -8.16 10.74 -8.82
CA THR A 21 -8.40 9.42 -9.44
C THR A 21 -7.16 8.53 -9.37
N LEU A 22 -5.97 9.10 -9.60
CA LEU A 22 -4.70 8.37 -9.49
C LEU A 22 -4.48 7.86 -8.06
N LEU A 23 -4.66 8.71 -7.06
CA LEU A 23 -4.55 8.33 -5.65
C LEU A 23 -5.61 7.29 -5.25
N LEU A 24 -6.84 7.41 -5.76
CA LEU A 24 -7.89 6.43 -5.56
C LEU A 24 -7.50 5.05 -6.12
N LEU A 25 -6.99 5.02 -7.36
CA LEU A 25 -6.53 3.77 -7.98
C LEU A 25 -5.33 3.17 -7.24
N ALA A 26 -4.37 4.00 -6.83
CA ALA A 26 -3.25 3.56 -6.01
C ALA A 26 -3.72 2.96 -4.68
N TYR A 27 -4.71 3.59 -4.04
CA TYR A 27 -5.32 3.09 -2.81
C TYR A 27 -6.03 1.75 -3.02
N ILE A 28 -6.82 1.62 -4.09
CA ILE A 28 -7.48 0.35 -4.44
C ILE A 28 -6.44 -0.75 -4.67
N LEU A 29 -5.35 -0.47 -5.40
CA LEU A 29 -4.28 -1.43 -5.64
C LEU A 29 -3.59 -1.86 -4.34
N SER A 30 -3.26 -0.91 -3.46
CA SER A 30 -2.73 -1.22 -2.12
C SER A 30 -3.69 -2.04 -1.27
N PHE A 31 -5.00 -1.88 -1.47
CA PHE A 31 -6.00 -2.67 -0.76
C PHE A 31 -6.07 -4.10 -1.29
N ILE A 32 -6.01 -4.29 -2.61
CA ILE A 32 -5.97 -5.60 -3.26
C ILE A 32 -4.71 -6.38 -2.87
N ASP A 33 -3.55 -5.72 -2.81
CA ASP A 33 -2.28 -6.33 -2.37
C ASP A 33 -2.38 -6.93 -0.95
N ARG A 34 -3.12 -6.28 -0.04
CA ARG A 34 -3.36 -6.86 1.30
C ARG A 34 -4.33 -8.03 1.28
N GLN A 35 -5.29 -8.04 0.36
CA GLN A 35 -6.29 -9.10 0.26
C GLN A 35 -5.75 -10.36 -0.44
N ILE A 36 -4.85 -10.20 -1.41
CA ILE A 36 -4.33 -11.33 -2.19
C ILE A 36 -3.50 -12.29 -1.33
N MET A 37 -2.80 -11.78 -0.31
CA MET A 37 -2.15 -12.66 0.67
C MET A 37 -3.15 -13.54 1.39
N GLY A 38 -4.28 -12.98 1.86
CA GLY A 38 -5.33 -13.75 2.52
C GLY A 38 -5.82 -14.95 1.71
N LEU A 39 -5.96 -14.80 0.40
CA LEU A 39 -6.46 -15.83 -0.52
C LEU A 39 -5.40 -16.83 -0.99
N LEU A 40 -4.14 -16.40 -1.11
CA LEU A 40 -3.05 -17.25 -1.60
C LEU A 40 -2.39 -18.08 -0.50
N ILE A 41 -2.59 -17.75 0.78
CA ILE A 41 -1.99 -18.49 1.91
C ILE A 41 -2.38 -19.96 1.94
N GLU A 42 -3.67 -20.26 1.78
CA GLU A 42 -4.17 -21.64 1.79
C GLU A 42 -3.56 -22.47 0.66
N PRO A 43 -3.61 -22.06 -0.62
CA PRO A 43 -3.00 -22.83 -1.70
C PRO A 43 -1.47 -22.90 -1.58
N ILE A 44 -0.76 -21.84 -1.15
CA ILE A 44 0.69 -21.88 -0.94
C ILE A 44 1.08 -22.88 0.16
N LYS A 45 0.29 -22.96 1.24
CA LYS A 45 0.50 -23.90 2.33
C LYS A 45 0.34 -25.34 1.86
N GLU A 46 -0.70 -25.63 1.08
CA GLU A 46 -0.99 -26.94 0.52
C GLU A 46 0.07 -27.36 -0.52
N ASP A 47 0.43 -26.47 -1.44
CA ASP A 47 1.39 -26.74 -2.51
C ASP A 47 2.82 -26.99 -2.00
N LEU A 48 3.23 -26.29 -0.93
CA LEU A 48 4.59 -26.40 -0.37
C LEU A 48 4.70 -27.30 0.86
N ASN A 49 3.62 -27.96 1.30
CA ASN A 49 3.58 -28.79 2.51
C ASN A 49 4.16 -28.07 3.75
N LEU A 50 3.88 -26.77 3.87
CA LEU A 50 4.41 -25.95 4.96
C LEU A 50 3.58 -26.11 6.24
N THR A 51 4.27 -26.11 7.38
CA THR A 51 3.63 -26.13 8.70
C THR A 51 3.08 -24.75 9.08
N ASP A 52 2.05 -24.69 9.94
CA ASP A 52 1.40 -23.44 10.37
C ASP A 52 2.38 -22.37 10.91
N GLY A 53 3.46 -22.82 11.56
CA GLY A 53 4.52 -21.93 12.05
C GLY A 53 5.37 -21.29 10.93
N GLN A 54 5.61 -22.01 9.84
CA GLN A 54 6.39 -21.50 8.70
C GLN A 54 5.58 -20.48 7.88
N ILE A 55 4.29 -20.73 7.70
CA ILE A 55 3.36 -19.77 7.10
C ILE A 55 3.24 -18.52 7.98
N GLY A 56 3.13 -18.68 9.31
CA GLY A 56 3.09 -17.54 10.24
C GLY A 56 4.33 -16.65 10.18
N LEU A 57 5.52 -17.23 9.97
CA LEU A 57 6.78 -16.49 9.79
C LEU A 57 6.85 -15.77 8.43
N LEU A 58 6.35 -16.39 7.37
CA LEU A 58 6.24 -15.75 6.06
C LEU A 58 5.23 -14.59 6.07
N LEU A 59 4.14 -14.73 6.82
CA LEU A 59 3.06 -13.74 6.85
C LEU A 59 3.27 -12.57 7.81
N GLY A 60 3.94 -12.82 8.94
CA GLY A 60 4.19 -11.79 9.93
C GLY A 60 5.48 -11.03 9.64
N PRO A 61 6.64 -11.56 10.06
CA PRO A 61 7.92 -10.85 9.95
C PRO A 61 8.40 -10.68 8.51
N ALA A 62 8.25 -11.67 7.61
CA ALA A 62 8.75 -11.50 6.24
C ALA A 62 7.94 -10.46 5.46
N PHE A 63 6.60 -10.47 5.57
CA PHE A 63 5.77 -9.43 4.98
C PHE A 63 6.03 -8.04 5.58
N ALA A 64 6.16 -7.95 6.91
CA ALA A 64 6.49 -6.69 7.59
C ALA A 64 7.84 -6.13 7.16
N ILE A 65 8.89 -6.97 7.08
CA ILE A 65 10.23 -6.55 6.64
C ILE A 65 10.19 -6.06 5.19
N PHE A 66 9.52 -6.80 4.30
CA PHE A 66 9.38 -6.42 2.90
C PHE A 66 8.63 -5.09 2.73
N TYR A 67 7.51 -4.92 3.45
CA TYR A 67 6.71 -3.70 3.39
C TYR A 67 7.41 -2.50 4.03
N VAL A 68 8.19 -2.70 5.11
CA VAL A 68 9.00 -1.63 5.73
C VAL A 68 10.15 -1.24 4.83
N THR A 69 10.88 -2.20 4.26
CA THR A 69 12.05 -1.90 3.40
C THR A 69 11.66 -1.26 2.08
N LEU A 70 10.51 -1.61 1.49
CA LEU A 70 10.03 -0.98 0.26
C LEU A 70 9.13 0.23 0.51
N GLY A 71 8.38 0.26 1.62
CA GLY A 71 7.45 1.34 1.94
C GLY A 71 8.10 2.56 2.60
N VAL A 72 9.11 2.39 3.45
CA VAL A 72 9.81 3.51 4.12
C VAL A 72 10.56 4.42 3.15
N PRO A 73 11.22 3.94 2.08
CA PRO A 73 11.88 4.82 1.11
C PRO A 73 10.92 5.55 0.16
N ILE A 74 9.68 5.07 0.02
CA ILE A 74 8.67 5.59 -0.91
C ILE A 74 7.69 6.55 -0.21
N GLY A 75 7.61 6.50 1.12
CA GLY A 75 6.78 7.36 1.97
C GLY A 75 7.35 8.74 2.23
#